data_AF-A0A972V6Q1-F1
#
_entry.id   AF-A0A972V6Q1-F1
#
_cell.length_a   1.000
_cell.length_b   1.000
_cell.length_c   1.000
_cell.angle_alpha   90.00
_cell.angle_beta   90.00
_cell.angle_gamma   90.00
#
_symmetry.space_group_name_H-M   'P 1'
#
loop_
_entity.id
_entity.type
_entity.pdbx_description
1 polymer ?
#
loop_
_entity_poly.entity_id
_entity_poly.type
_entity_poly.pdbx_seq_one_letter_code
_entity_poly.pdbx_strand_id
1 'polypeptide(L)'
;MTEISAELFADQADVRVSVLLPLRLEQAFDYAVPDARAVQSGDYVTVPLGGRVVTGVVWDAGGTSGDVRVDAAKLKTIIERVDLPPLPEVHRKFVEWVSGYTLTPLGTVLHMTLGRGFAVGPGRPRIGYAVAGEPPQRMTSARERVLKLLADGPPRALQDIARLAAVGTGVVKGLADAGTLVAVELPSRIRDEEPDWRQPGPVLNAAQAEAAGELRRKTADGKFSVTVLDGVTGSGKTEIYFEAIAEALQGGGQVLVLLPEIGLTSQWLDRFERRFGAAPDLWHSELSHGQRKCTWRAVAEGHARVVVGARSALFLPFRDLRLIVVDEEHDPSFKQEEGVIYHARDMAVVRASLGALPAVLVSATPSLETVVNVTVGRYQCLHVADRFGGARLPEIAAVDMRADPPERGSWLSPPLISAIEKTLDGGEQVMLFLNRRGYAPLTLCRTCGHRLQCPNCSTWLVEHRQRGRSQCHHCGFNVSLPSKCPECENKGTLVACGPGVERLAEEVAHRFPALRVAVMSSDNMTGPAAVADLIRRIERHEIDLIIGTQIMAKGHHFPMLTLVGVVDADLGLSGG
;
A
#
# COMPACT_ATOMS: atom_id res chain seq x y z
N MET A 1 -32.77 -23.27 59.04
CA MET A 1 -32.98 -22.97 57.60
C MET A 1 -32.62 -21.51 57.30
N THR A 2 -31.48 -21.02 57.80
CA THR A 2 -31.14 -19.58 57.70
C THR A 2 -29.65 -19.31 57.51
N GLU A 3 -28.83 -20.36 57.36
CA GLU A 3 -27.39 -20.21 57.09
C GLU A 3 -26.98 -20.68 55.68
N ILE A 4 -27.85 -21.39 54.95
CA ILE A 4 -27.54 -21.86 53.58
C ILE A 4 -27.78 -20.77 52.52
N SER A 5 -28.49 -19.68 52.86
CA SER A 5 -28.80 -18.61 51.92
C SER A 5 -27.75 -17.50 51.83
N ALA A 6 -26.77 -17.45 52.75
CA ALA A 6 -25.74 -16.39 52.75
C ALA A 6 -24.49 -16.77 51.93
N GLU A 7 -24.19 -18.06 51.75
CA GLU A 7 -23.05 -18.51 50.92
C GLU A 7 -23.33 -18.50 49.41
N LEU A 8 -24.60 -18.35 48.99
CA LEU A 8 -24.99 -18.22 47.58
C LEU A 8 -24.82 -16.81 47.01
N PHE A 9 -24.50 -15.82 47.86
CA PHE A 9 -24.28 -14.41 47.47
C PHE A 9 -22.90 -13.91 47.91
N ALA A 10 -21.92 -14.79 48.09
CA ALA A 10 -20.53 -14.37 48.25
C ALA A 10 -20.13 -13.53 47.02
N ASP A 11 -19.92 -12.23 47.25
CA ASP A 11 -19.54 -11.20 46.30
C ASP A 11 -18.81 -11.74 45.06
N GLN A 12 -19.53 -11.87 43.95
CA GLN A 12 -18.91 -11.70 42.64
C GLN A 12 -18.58 -10.22 42.53
N ALA A 13 -17.48 -9.81 43.14
CA ALA A 13 -16.95 -8.46 42.96
C ALA A 13 -16.69 -8.28 41.46
N ASP A 14 -17.47 -7.41 40.81
CA ASP A 14 -17.30 -7.05 39.41
C ASP A 14 -15.82 -6.76 39.14
N VAL A 15 -15.20 -7.52 38.25
CA VAL A 15 -13.79 -7.34 37.95
C VAL A 15 -13.64 -6.16 37.01
N ARG A 16 -12.77 -5.23 37.40
CA ARG A 16 -12.41 -4.06 36.60
C ARG A 16 -11.48 -4.47 35.47
N VAL A 17 -11.86 -4.13 34.25
CA VAL A 17 -11.05 -4.29 33.04
C VAL A 17 -10.96 -2.97 32.31
N SER A 18 -9.80 -2.70 31.73
CA SER A 18 -9.57 -1.49 30.96
C SER A 18 -9.71 -1.78 29.47
N VAL A 19 -10.65 -1.08 28.82
CA VAL A 19 -11.01 -1.24 27.41
C VAL A 19 -10.53 -0.03 26.63
N LEU A 20 -9.63 -0.25 25.67
CA LEU A 20 -9.20 0.79 24.76
C LEU A 20 -10.21 0.94 23.63
N LEU A 21 -10.64 2.19 23.42
CA LEU A 21 -11.59 2.55 22.38
C LEU A 21 -10.88 3.18 21.18
N PRO A 22 -11.35 2.92 19.95
CA PRO A 22 -10.79 3.43 18.69
C PRO A 22 -11.14 4.91 18.45
N LEU A 23 -10.94 5.75 19.44
CA LEU A 23 -11.25 7.18 19.44
C LEU A 23 -9.96 7.96 19.71
N ARG A 24 -10.00 9.30 19.57
CA ARG A 24 -8.86 10.16 19.89
C ARG A 24 -8.66 10.30 21.39
N LEU A 25 -8.24 9.21 22.03
CA LEU A 25 -8.03 9.06 23.46
C LEU A 25 -6.62 8.52 23.70
N GLU A 26 -5.97 9.03 24.75
CA GLU A 26 -4.64 8.57 25.15
C GLU A 26 -4.69 7.33 26.05
N GLN A 27 -5.81 7.09 26.73
CA GLN A 27 -5.95 6.05 27.74
C GLN A 27 -7.19 5.19 27.49
N ALA A 28 -7.16 3.98 28.06
CA ALA A 28 -8.31 3.07 28.10
C ALA A 28 -9.36 3.53 29.12
N PHE A 29 -10.59 3.05 28.97
CA PHE A 29 -11.69 3.29 29.89
C PHE A 29 -11.95 2.06 30.74
N ASP A 30 -12.32 2.25 32.01
CA ASP A 30 -12.62 1.14 32.91
C ASP A 30 -14.07 0.71 32.82
N TYR A 31 -14.27 -0.60 32.80
CA TYR A 31 -15.57 -1.25 32.78
C TYR A 31 -15.61 -2.39 33.80
N ALA A 32 -16.81 -2.68 34.29
CA ALA A 32 -17.11 -3.82 35.14
C ALA A 32 -17.40 -5.06 34.29
N VAL A 33 -16.97 -6.23 34.77
CA VAL A 33 -17.32 -7.54 34.18
C VAL A 33 -17.87 -8.44 35.29
N PRO A 34 -19.08 -9.01 35.11
CA PRO A 34 -19.71 -9.86 36.13
C PRO A 34 -18.94 -11.15 36.44
N ASP A 35 -18.21 -11.67 35.45
CA ASP A 35 -17.31 -12.81 35.62
C ASP A 35 -15.95 -12.52 34.96
N ALA A 36 -14.90 -12.37 35.76
CA ALA A 36 -13.54 -12.12 35.30
C ALA A 36 -13.04 -13.15 34.28
N ARG A 37 -13.55 -14.40 34.36
CA ARG A 37 -13.17 -15.48 33.44
C ARG A 37 -13.80 -15.31 32.05
N ALA A 38 -14.73 -14.37 31.89
CA ALA A 38 -15.44 -14.13 30.64
C ALA A 38 -14.66 -13.29 29.64
N VAL A 39 -13.61 -12.56 30.06
CA VAL A 39 -12.80 -11.72 29.17
C VAL A 39 -11.30 -11.80 29.50
N GLN A 40 -10.47 -11.67 28.46
CA GLN A 40 -9.01 -11.58 28.58
C GLN A 40 -8.46 -10.39 27.79
N SER A 41 -7.22 -9.99 28.07
CA SER A 41 -6.53 -8.97 27.28
C SER A 41 -6.46 -9.36 25.80
N GLY A 42 -6.83 -8.42 24.93
CA GLY A 42 -6.96 -8.61 23.50
C GLY A 42 -8.39 -8.93 23.06
N ASP A 43 -9.30 -9.35 23.95
CA ASP A 43 -10.67 -9.62 23.55
C ASP A 43 -11.37 -8.38 22.99
N TYR A 44 -12.13 -8.59 21.94
CA TYR A 44 -13.01 -7.58 21.37
C TYR A 44 -14.31 -7.54 22.17
N VAL A 45 -14.72 -6.35 22.60
CA VAL A 45 -15.90 -6.17 23.46
C VAL A 45 -16.75 -5.00 22.98
N THR A 46 -18.06 -5.06 23.18
CA THR A 46 -18.93 -3.89 23.01
C THR A 46 -19.25 -3.30 24.38
N VAL A 47 -19.14 -1.97 24.46
CA VAL A 47 -19.26 -1.24 25.72
C VAL A 47 -20.09 0.03 25.55
N PRO A 48 -20.82 0.47 26.59
CA PRO A 48 -21.54 1.73 26.55
C PRO A 48 -20.57 2.90 26.71
N LEU A 49 -20.69 3.91 25.86
CA LEU A 49 -19.95 5.17 25.95
C LEU A 49 -20.92 6.34 25.78
N GLY A 50 -21.23 7.04 26.87
CA GLY A 50 -22.30 8.04 26.87
C GLY A 50 -23.64 7.41 26.48
N GLY A 51 -24.28 7.92 25.42
CA GLY A 51 -25.55 7.42 24.86
C GLY A 51 -25.41 6.47 23.65
N ARG A 52 -24.21 5.97 23.36
CA ARG A 52 -23.96 5.04 22.24
C ARG A 52 -23.23 3.79 22.71
N VAL A 53 -23.30 2.72 21.91
CA VAL A 53 -22.51 1.50 22.08
C VAL A 53 -21.32 1.55 21.12
N VAL A 54 -20.13 1.20 21.61
CA VAL A 54 -18.88 1.24 20.86
C VAL A 54 -18.14 -0.08 21.06
N THR A 55 -17.51 -0.58 20.00
CA THR A 55 -16.60 -1.73 20.10
C THR A 55 -15.20 -1.25 20.47
N GLY A 56 -14.60 -1.90 21.47
CA GLY A 56 -13.24 -1.69 21.92
C GLY A 56 -12.47 -3.01 22.04
N VAL A 57 -11.24 -2.89 22.53
CA VAL A 57 -10.38 -4.04 22.85
C VAL A 57 -10.02 -3.98 24.32
N VAL A 58 -10.15 -5.09 25.03
CA VAL A 58 -9.66 -5.21 26.42
C VAL A 58 -8.14 -5.04 26.39
N TRP A 59 -7.63 -3.94 26.92
CA TRP A 59 -6.21 -3.61 26.87
C TRP A 59 -5.47 -4.28 28.03
N ASP A 60 -6.00 -4.12 29.23
CA ASP A 60 -5.52 -4.73 30.46
C ASP A 60 -6.68 -5.36 31.23
N ALA A 61 -6.63 -6.68 31.40
CA ALA A 61 -7.60 -7.43 32.17
C ALA A 61 -7.40 -7.29 33.70
N GLY A 62 -6.26 -6.77 34.14
CA GLY A 62 -5.95 -6.49 35.55
C GLY A 62 -6.38 -5.10 36.04
N GLY A 63 -6.94 -4.25 35.17
CA GLY A 63 -7.52 -2.96 35.55
C GLY A 63 -6.53 -1.92 36.06
N THR A 64 -5.27 -1.95 35.60
CA THR A 64 -4.19 -1.09 36.11
C THR A 64 -3.82 0.09 35.21
N SER A 65 -4.47 0.28 34.06
CA SER A 65 -4.13 1.41 33.18
C SER A 65 -4.73 2.72 33.70
N GLY A 66 -4.00 3.36 34.64
CA GLY A 66 -4.25 4.72 35.12
C GLY A 66 -4.05 4.87 36.63
N ASP A 67 -3.38 5.96 37.04
CA ASP A 67 -3.19 6.32 38.47
C ASP A 67 -4.51 6.67 39.20
N VAL A 68 -5.59 6.89 38.43
CA VAL A 68 -6.90 7.30 38.96
C VAL A 68 -7.78 6.06 39.17
N ARG A 69 -8.06 5.75 40.43
CA ARG A 69 -9.05 4.74 40.80
C ARG A 69 -10.46 5.33 40.69
N VAL A 70 -11.23 4.84 39.72
CA VAL A 70 -12.66 5.13 39.60
C VAL A 70 -13.42 4.27 40.61
N ASP A 71 -14.40 4.86 41.28
CA ASP A 71 -15.32 4.15 42.18
C ASP A 71 -16.08 3.06 41.40
N ALA A 72 -16.12 1.84 41.94
CA ALA A 72 -16.79 0.69 41.34
C ALA A 72 -18.26 0.99 41.00
N ALA A 73 -18.94 1.81 41.80
CA ALA A 73 -20.33 2.20 41.56
C ALA A 73 -20.55 3.06 40.31
N LYS A 74 -19.49 3.65 39.73
CA LYS A 74 -19.54 4.47 38.52
C LYS A 74 -19.16 3.69 37.26
N LEU A 75 -18.67 2.46 37.41
CA LEU A 75 -18.30 1.62 36.28
C LEU A 75 -19.55 1.16 35.54
N LYS A 76 -19.52 1.25 34.22
CA LYS A 76 -20.52 0.60 33.38
C LYS A 76 -20.06 -0.83 33.08
N THR A 77 -21.00 -1.73 32.85
CA THR A 77 -20.71 -3.12 32.52
C THR A 77 -20.42 -3.29 31.03
N ILE A 78 -19.51 -4.20 30.68
CA ILE A 78 -19.36 -4.68 29.30
C ILE A 78 -20.67 -5.32 28.82
N ILE A 79 -21.09 -5.03 27.58
CA ILE A 79 -22.36 -5.54 27.03
C ILE A 79 -22.18 -6.96 26.52
N GLU A 80 -21.21 -7.18 25.63
CA GLU A 80 -20.90 -8.49 25.08
C GLU A 80 -19.42 -8.59 24.67
N ARG A 81 -18.88 -9.81 24.77
CA ARG A 81 -17.63 -10.20 24.11
C ARG A 81 -17.96 -10.66 22.70
N VAL A 82 -17.20 -10.16 21.73
CA VAL A 82 -17.35 -10.53 20.33
C VAL A 82 -16.64 -11.86 20.09
N ASP A 83 -17.32 -12.78 19.40
CA ASP A 83 -16.76 -14.08 19.01
C ASP A 83 -15.71 -13.95 17.88
N LEU A 84 -14.49 -13.60 18.30
CA LEU A 84 -13.27 -13.52 17.51
C LEU A 84 -12.08 -13.90 18.39
N PRO A 85 -10.97 -14.41 17.81
CA PRO A 85 -9.73 -14.58 18.55
C PRO A 85 -9.25 -13.25 19.14
N PRO A 86 -8.62 -13.25 20.33
CA PRO A 86 -8.12 -12.03 20.95
C PRO A 86 -7.02 -11.38 20.09
N LEU A 87 -6.99 -10.05 20.08
CA LEU A 87 -5.92 -9.28 19.49
C LEU A 87 -4.58 -9.68 20.13
N PRO A 88 -3.61 -10.20 19.36
CA PRO A 88 -2.36 -10.71 19.91
C PRO A 88 -1.60 -9.66 20.72
N GLU A 89 -0.92 -10.09 21.78
CA GLU A 89 -0.11 -9.21 22.64
C GLU A 89 0.93 -8.41 21.83
N VAL A 90 1.59 -9.06 20.88
CA VAL A 90 2.53 -8.41 19.95
C VAL A 90 1.88 -7.24 19.20
N HIS A 91 0.61 -7.37 18.81
CA HIS A 91 -0.11 -6.33 18.10
C HIS A 91 -0.47 -5.17 19.04
N ARG A 92 -0.86 -5.45 20.29
CA ARG A 92 -1.08 -4.40 21.30
C ARG A 92 0.19 -3.61 21.58
N LYS A 93 1.33 -4.30 21.77
CA LYS A 93 2.65 -3.68 21.91
C LYS A 93 3.04 -2.86 20.68
N PHE A 94 2.70 -3.33 19.48
CA PHE A 94 2.95 -2.59 18.25
C PHE A 94 2.12 -1.29 18.20
N VAL A 95 0.85 -1.33 18.59
CA VAL A 95 -0.01 -0.14 18.70
C VAL A 95 0.54 0.87 19.71
N GLU A 96 1.00 0.40 20.89
CA GLU A 96 1.65 1.22 21.91
C GLU A 96 2.94 1.86 21.38
N TRP A 97 3.79 1.07 20.72
CA TRP A 97 5.04 1.55 20.17
C TRP A 97 4.81 2.64 19.13
N VAL A 98 3.88 2.41 18.19
CA VAL A 98 3.54 3.40 17.16
C VAL A 98 2.98 4.67 17.80
N SER A 99 2.07 4.54 18.77
CA SER A 99 1.50 5.66 19.51
C SER A 99 2.56 6.52 20.18
N GLY A 100 3.51 5.90 20.89
CA GLY A 100 4.62 6.58 21.55
C GLY A 100 5.59 7.23 20.56
N TYR A 101 5.94 6.53 19.48
CA TYR A 101 6.88 7.04 18.48
C TYR A 101 6.31 8.21 17.66
N THR A 102 5.03 8.14 17.29
CA THR A 102 4.38 9.19 16.49
C THR A 102 3.68 10.25 17.36
N LEU A 103 3.81 10.18 18.69
CA LEU A 103 3.14 11.06 19.65
C LEU A 103 1.62 11.19 19.36
N THR A 104 1.02 10.08 18.96
CA THR A 104 -0.38 10.04 18.52
C THR A 104 -1.20 9.31 19.57
N PRO A 105 -2.42 9.78 19.93
CA PRO A 105 -3.22 9.12 20.96
C PRO A 105 -3.47 7.65 20.66
N LEU A 106 -3.31 6.79 21.67
CA LEU A 106 -3.33 5.33 21.55
C LEU A 106 -4.59 4.81 20.84
N GLY A 107 -5.76 5.34 21.18
CA GLY A 107 -7.02 4.97 20.53
C GLY A 107 -7.09 5.35 19.04
N THR A 108 -6.34 6.37 18.61
CA THR A 108 -6.24 6.76 17.18
C THR A 108 -5.42 5.74 16.40
N VAL A 109 -4.36 5.20 17.01
CA VAL A 109 -3.57 4.12 16.41
C VAL A 109 -4.36 2.82 16.39
N LEU A 110 -5.08 2.48 17.48
CA LEU A 110 -5.99 1.34 17.51
C LEU A 110 -7.08 1.43 16.42
N HIS A 111 -7.58 2.63 16.14
CA HIS A 111 -8.53 2.84 15.05
C HIS A 111 -7.96 2.41 13.68
N MET A 112 -6.64 2.44 13.47
CA MET A 112 -6.03 1.91 12.25
C MET A 112 -6.11 0.38 12.16
N THR A 113 -6.03 -0.32 13.29
CA THR A 113 -6.21 -1.77 13.36
C THR A 113 -7.64 -2.18 13.02
N LEU A 114 -8.63 -1.39 13.41
CA LEU A 114 -10.03 -1.82 13.41
C LEU A 114 -10.88 -1.20 12.28
N GLY A 115 -10.44 -0.09 11.70
CA GLY A 115 -11.03 0.57 10.54
C GLY A 115 -12.30 1.40 10.82
N ARG A 116 -12.74 2.18 9.81
CA ARG A 116 -13.99 2.96 9.88
C ARG A 116 -15.22 2.03 9.74
N GLY A 117 -16.17 2.13 10.68
CA GLY A 117 -17.43 1.36 10.64
C GLY A 117 -17.33 -0.11 11.07
N PHE A 118 -16.24 -0.46 11.76
CA PHE A 118 -15.97 -1.69 12.51
C PHE A 118 -16.47 -3.03 11.96
N ALA A 119 -15.49 -3.80 11.47
CA ALA A 119 -15.57 -5.15 10.93
C ALA A 119 -15.88 -6.26 11.96
N VAL A 120 -16.19 -5.89 13.20
CA VAL A 120 -16.21 -6.80 14.35
C VAL A 120 -17.61 -7.37 14.62
N GLY A 121 -18.69 -6.66 14.27
CA GLY A 121 -20.05 -7.23 14.34
C GLY A 121 -20.24 -8.37 13.32
N PRO A 122 -21.25 -9.24 13.48
CA PRO A 122 -21.56 -10.26 12.47
C PRO A 122 -21.62 -9.61 11.08
N GLY A 123 -20.97 -10.22 10.09
CA GLY A 123 -21.13 -9.81 8.70
C GLY A 123 -22.63 -9.79 8.39
N ARG A 124 -23.11 -8.83 7.59
CA ARG A 124 -24.49 -8.98 7.08
C ARG A 124 -24.51 -10.32 6.34
N PRO A 125 -25.46 -11.22 6.67
CA PRO A 125 -25.54 -12.53 6.04
C PRO A 125 -25.53 -12.36 4.53
N ARG A 126 -24.64 -13.08 3.84
CA ARG A 126 -24.61 -13.03 2.38
C ARG A 126 -25.87 -13.73 1.91
N ILE A 127 -26.70 -13.04 1.15
CA ILE A 127 -27.91 -13.65 0.60
C ILE A 127 -27.58 -14.26 -0.76
N GLY A 128 -27.75 -15.58 -0.85
CA GLY A 128 -27.80 -16.34 -2.09
C GLY A 128 -29.24 -16.64 -2.49
N TYR A 129 -29.41 -17.12 -3.71
CA TYR A 129 -30.68 -17.60 -4.21
C TYR A 129 -30.53 -19.06 -4.65
N ALA A 130 -31.46 -19.90 -4.24
CA ALA A 130 -31.62 -21.28 -4.70
C ALA A 130 -33.02 -21.50 -5.28
N VAL A 131 -33.16 -22.50 -6.14
CA VAL A 131 -34.48 -22.94 -6.64
C VAL A 131 -35.17 -23.71 -5.51
N ALA A 132 -36.38 -23.28 -5.15
CA ALA A 132 -37.20 -24.02 -4.18
C ALA A 132 -38.69 -23.99 -4.52
N GLY A 133 -39.16 -22.97 -5.25
CA GLY A 133 -40.55 -22.87 -5.67
C GLY A 133 -40.78 -23.37 -7.09
N GLU A 134 -42.05 -23.31 -7.49
CA GLU A 134 -42.46 -23.70 -8.84
C GLU A 134 -41.91 -22.75 -9.92
N PRO A 135 -41.74 -23.23 -11.17
CA PRO A 135 -41.36 -22.39 -12.29
C PRO A 135 -42.30 -21.19 -12.45
N PRO A 136 -41.80 -20.02 -12.87
CA PRO A 136 -42.62 -18.81 -12.98
C PRO A 136 -43.67 -18.97 -14.08
N GLN A 137 -44.86 -18.38 -13.87
CA GLN A 137 -45.99 -18.45 -14.82
C GLN A 137 -45.63 -18.01 -16.26
N ARG A 138 -44.71 -17.04 -16.41
CA ARG A 138 -44.18 -16.62 -17.71
C ARG A 138 -42.72 -17.02 -17.82
N MET A 139 -42.44 -18.02 -18.65
CA MET A 139 -41.07 -18.41 -18.95
C MET A 139 -40.46 -17.51 -20.04
N THR A 140 -39.20 -17.12 -19.85
CA THR A 140 -38.42 -16.38 -20.85
C THR A 140 -37.04 -17.04 -20.97
N SER A 141 -36.36 -16.85 -22.10
CA SER A 141 -35.02 -17.41 -22.31
C SER A 141 -34.01 -16.96 -21.24
N ALA A 142 -34.18 -15.77 -20.66
CA ALA A 142 -33.37 -15.29 -19.55
C ALA A 142 -33.66 -16.03 -18.23
N ARG A 143 -34.94 -16.33 -17.94
CA ARG A 143 -35.35 -17.08 -16.75
C ARG A 143 -34.91 -18.55 -16.84
N GLU A 144 -35.00 -19.15 -18.02
CA GLU A 144 -34.52 -20.52 -18.27
C GLU A 144 -33.03 -20.67 -17.99
N ARG A 145 -32.19 -19.71 -18.43
CA ARG A 145 -30.75 -19.74 -18.15
C ARG A 145 -30.44 -19.68 -16.66
N VAL A 146 -31.18 -18.85 -15.90
CA VAL A 146 -31.02 -18.78 -14.43
C VAL A 146 -31.41 -20.09 -13.77
N LEU A 147 -32.54 -20.69 -14.14
CA LEU A 147 -32.99 -21.96 -13.56
C LEU A 147 -32.05 -23.12 -13.93
N LYS A 148 -31.58 -23.16 -15.19
CA LYS A 148 -30.59 -24.15 -15.63
C LYS A 148 -29.26 -24.02 -14.88
N LEU A 149 -28.83 -22.79 -14.61
CA LEU A 149 -27.60 -22.53 -13.84
C LEU A 149 -27.70 -23.05 -12.40
N LEU A 150 -28.86 -22.88 -11.76
CA LEU A 150 -29.11 -23.26 -10.37
C LEU A 150 -29.66 -24.70 -10.20
N ALA A 151 -29.80 -25.44 -11.29
CA ALA A 151 -30.28 -26.82 -11.28
C ALA A 151 -29.28 -27.80 -10.62
N ASP A 152 -28.03 -27.37 -10.42
CA ASP A 152 -27.01 -28.16 -9.72
C ASP A 152 -27.19 -28.18 -8.19
N GLY A 153 -28.04 -27.30 -7.65
CA GLY A 153 -28.50 -27.33 -6.24
C GLY A 153 -27.97 -26.20 -5.35
N PRO A 154 -26.65 -25.91 -5.31
CA PRO A 154 -26.10 -24.91 -4.40
C PRO A 154 -26.68 -23.50 -4.61
N PRO A 155 -27.06 -22.78 -3.53
CA PRO A 155 -27.43 -21.37 -3.62
C PRO A 155 -26.24 -20.53 -4.08
N ARG A 156 -26.49 -19.51 -4.91
CA ARG A 156 -25.45 -18.60 -5.42
C ARG A 156 -25.84 -17.14 -5.22
N ALA A 157 -24.86 -16.26 -5.09
CA ALA A 157 -25.12 -14.83 -4.88
C ALA A 157 -25.79 -14.18 -6.11
N LEU A 158 -26.59 -13.13 -5.88
CA LEU A 158 -27.32 -12.41 -6.92
C LEU A 158 -26.46 -12.01 -8.14
N GLN A 159 -25.26 -11.48 -7.89
CA GLN A 159 -24.36 -11.02 -8.94
C GLN A 159 -23.71 -12.18 -9.69
N ASP A 160 -23.39 -13.28 -9.01
CA ASP A 160 -22.82 -14.47 -9.64
C ASP A 160 -23.83 -15.14 -10.57
N ILE A 161 -25.10 -15.23 -10.15
CA ILE A 161 -26.19 -15.74 -11.00
C ILE A 161 -26.33 -14.86 -12.25
N ALA A 162 -26.39 -13.54 -12.08
CA ALA A 162 -26.53 -12.59 -13.18
C ALA A 162 -25.38 -12.72 -14.20
N ARG A 163 -24.13 -12.80 -13.71
CA ARG A 163 -22.92 -12.95 -14.53
C ARG A 163 -22.89 -14.31 -15.25
N LEU A 164 -23.02 -15.42 -14.51
CA LEU A 164 -22.88 -16.77 -15.06
C LEU A 164 -24.03 -17.14 -16.00
N ALA A 165 -25.24 -16.65 -15.75
CA ALA A 165 -26.39 -16.86 -16.65
C ALA A 165 -26.46 -15.82 -17.78
N ALA A 166 -25.56 -14.83 -17.81
CA ALA A 166 -25.55 -13.69 -18.73
C ALA A 166 -26.94 -13.00 -18.80
N VAL A 167 -27.41 -12.51 -17.64
CA VAL A 167 -28.67 -11.78 -17.47
C VAL A 167 -28.49 -10.57 -16.55
N GLY A 168 -29.45 -9.64 -16.56
CA GLY A 168 -29.52 -8.57 -15.56
C GLY A 168 -29.98 -9.08 -14.19
N THR A 169 -29.52 -8.45 -13.11
CA THR A 169 -29.92 -8.79 -11.72
C THR A 169 -31.43 -8.70 -11.49
N GLY A 170 -32.14 -7.86 -12.27
CA GLY A 170 -33.60 -7.77 -12.23
C GLY A 170 -34.33 -9.07 -12.59
N VAL A 171 -33.74 -9.92 -13.44
CA VAL A 171 -34.33 -11.23 -13.78
C VAL A 171 -34.31 -12.16 -12.57
N VAL A 172 -33.21 -12.17 -11.83
CA VAL A 172 -33.04 -12.99 -10.61
C VAL A 172 -33.96 -12.49 -9.50
N LYS A 173 -34.03 -11.17 -9.29
CA LYS A 173 -34.98 -10.56 -8.34
C LYS A 173 -36.42 -10.90 -8.70
N GLY A 174 -36.81 -10.76 -9.97
CA GLY A 174 -38.16 -11.09 -10.41
C GLY A 174 -38.51 -12.58 -10.34
N LEU A 175 -37.52 -13.49 -10.34
CA LEU A 175 -37.73 -14.91 -10.04
C LEU A 175 -37.87 -15.17 -8.54
N ALA A 176 -37.19 -14.39 -7.69
CA ALA A 176 -37.37 -14.44 -6.25
C ALA A 176 -38.73 -13.87 -5.82
N ASP A 177 -39.13 -12.73 -6.40
CA ASP A 177 -40.44 -12.10 -6.16
C ASP A 177 -41.59 -12.99 -6.62
N ALA A 178 -41.38 -13.80 -7.66
CA ALA A 178 -42.32 -14.80 -8.15
C ALA A 178 -42.34 -16.10 -7.31
N GLY A 179 -41.51 -16.21 -6.28
CA GLY A 179 -41.42 -17.37 -5.40
C GLY A 179 -40.65 -18.56 -5.97
N THR A 180 -40.18 -18.51 -7.23
CA THR A 180 -39.37 -19.60 -7.83
C THR A 180 -38.00 -19.73 -7.15
N LEU A 181 -37.39 -18.60 -6.80
CA LEU A 181 -36.13 -18.56 -6.04
C LEU A 181 -36.37 -18.15 -4.59
N VAL A 182 -35.69 -18.81 -3.66
CA VAL A 182 -35.68 -18.48 -2.24
C VAL A 182 -34.35 -17.83 -1.88
N ALA A 183 -34.42 -16.76 -1.07
CA ALA A 183 -33.25 -16.16 -0.45
C ALA A 183 -32.71 -17.09 0.66
N VAL A 184 -31.49 -17.56 0.51
CA VAL A 184 -30.80 -18.44 1.47
C VAL A 184 -29.58 -17.70 2.01
N GLU A 185 -29.33 -17.83 3.31
CA GLU A 185 -28.08 -17.36 3.88
C GLU A 185 -26.92 -18.22 3.39
N LEU A 186 -26.00 -17.60 2.67
CA LEU A 186 -24.73 -18.18 2.27
C LEU A 186 -23.72 -18.01 3.42
N PRO A 187 -22.87 -19.02 3.66
CA PRO A 187 -21.73 -18.84 4.55
C PRO A 187 -20.89 -17.64 4.09
N SER A 188 -20.28 -16.95 5.07
CA SER A 188 -19.24 -15.97 4.80
C SER A 188 -18.18 -16.63 3.92
N ARG A 189 -17.71 -15.92 2.89
CA ARG A 189 -16.78 -16.47 1.90
C ARG A 189 -15.47 -16.82 2.60
N ILE A 190 -15.34 -18.04 3.10
CA ILE A 190 -14.06 -18.69 3.27
C ILE A 190 -13.60 -18.99 1.84
N ARG A 191 -12.35 -18.68 1.51
CA ARG A 191 -11.83 -19.03 0.18
C ARG A 191 -11.90 -20.52 -0.02
N ASP A 192 -12.29 -20.93 -1.22
CA ASP A 192 -12.34 -22.34 -1.59
C ASP A 192 -10.93 -22.92 -1.83
N GLU A 193 -9.92 -22.07 -2.05
CA GLU A 193 -8.55 -22.46 -2.41
C GLU A 193 -7.50 -21.71 -1.57
N GLU A 194 -6.66 -22.45 -0.85
CA GLU A 194 -5.50 -21.93 -0.11
C GLU A 194 -4.25 -21.92 -1.01
N PRO A 195 -3.35 -20.92 -0.88
CA PRO A 195 -2.05 -20.93 -1.56
C PRO A 195 -1.23 -22.19 -1.24
N ASP A 196 -0.89 -22.97 -2.27
CA ASP A 196 -0.11 -24.20 -2.16
C ASP A 196 1.39 -23.93 -2.35
N TRP A 197 2.13 -24.00 -1.24
CA TRP A 197 3.58 -23.81 -1.23
C TRP A 197 4.36 -24.92 -1.92
N ARG A 198 3.73 -26.08 -2.19
CA ARG A 198 4.38 -27.26 -2.81
C ARG A 198 4.46 -27.16 -4.32
N GLN A 199 3.74 -26.22 -4.94
CA GLN A 199 3.81 -26.03 -6.38
C GLN A 199 5.24 -25.62 -6.80
N PRO A 200 5.75 -26.14 -7.92
CA PRO A 200 7.10 -25.83 -8.37
C PRO A 200 7.19 -24.35 -8.81
N GLY A 201 8.21 -23.66 -8.31
CA GLY A 201 8.60 -22.33 -8.79
C GLY A 201 9.47 -22.38 -10.05
N PRO A 202 9.83 -21.22 -10.62
CA PRO A 202 10.81 -21.16 -11.70
C PRO A 202 12.19 -21.63 -11.25
N VAL A 203 13.00 -22.11 -12.20
CA VAL A 203 14.39 -22.51 -11.92
C VAL A 203 15.22 -21.26 -11.63
N LEU A 204 15.69 -21.15 -10.38
CA LEU A 204 16.58 -20.08 -9.93
C LEU A 204 18.03 -20.34 -10.39
N ASN A 205 18.75 -19.29 -10.77
CA ASN A 205 20.19 -19.39 -10.98
C ASN A 205 20.94 -19.56 -9.63
N ALA A 206 22.24 -19.82 -9.66
CA ALA A 206 23.02 -20.10 -8.45
C ALA A 206 22.94 -18.97 -7.40
N ALA A 207 23.08 -17.70 -7.81
CA ALA A 207 23.04 -16.55 -6.92
C ALA A 207 21.63 -16.34 -6.32
N GLN A 208 20.58 -16.52 -7.13
CA GLN A 208 19.19 -16.45 -6.69
C GLN A 208 18.87 -17.58 -5.70
N ALA A 209 19.35 -18.80 -5.97
CA ALA A 209 19.13 -19.96 -5.11
C ALA A 209 19.83 -19.81 -3.75
N GLU A 210 21.04 -19.25 -3.72
CA GLU A 210 21.75 -18.93 -2.48
C GLU A 210 20.98 -17.88 -1.65
N ALA A 211 20.57 -16.78 -2.29
CA ALA A 211 19.78 -15.75 -1.61
C ALA A 211 18.43 -16.30 -1.09
N ALA A 212 17.74 -17.11 -1.90
CA ALA A 212 16.49 -17.75 -1.50
C ALA A 212 16.69 -18.72 -0.34
N GLY A 213 17.77 -19.52 -0.37
CA GLY A 213 18.14 -20.44 0.71
C GLY A 213 18.37 -19.71 2.04
N GLU A 214 19.07 -18.58 2.01
CA GLU A 214 19.30 -17.77 3.22
C GLU A 214 18.00 -17.17 3.77
N LEU A 215 17.11 -16.66 2.90
CA LEU A 215 15.80 -16.16 3.35
C LEU A 215 14.93 -17.27 3.93
N ARG A 216 14.89 -18.45 3.29
CA ARG A 216 14.18 -19.62 3.80
C ARG A 216 14.70 -20.03 5.17
N ARG A 217 16.03 -20.12 5.34
CA ARG A 217 16.65 -20.47 6.62
C ARG A 217 16.22 -19.50 7.73
N LYS A 218 16.26 -18.19 7.48
CA LYS A 218 15.83 -17.18 8.45
C LYS A 218 14.34 -17.26 8.78
N THR A 219 13.51 -17.59 7.80
CA THR A 219 12.07 -17.83 8.00
C THR A 219 11.82 -19.07 8.86
N ALA A 220 12.51 -20.17 8.58
CA ALA A 220 12.41 -21.40 9.37
C ALA A 220 12.92 -21.21 10.81
N ASP A 221 13.99 -20.42 11.01
CA ASP A 221 14.56 -20.12 12.32
C ASP A 221 13.55 -19.42 13.27
N GLY A 222 12.55 -18.71 12.71
CA GLY A 222 11.51 -18.04 13.49
C GLY A 222 12.04 -17.00 14.48
N LYS A 223 13.08 -16.25 14.09
CA LYS A 223 13.72 -15.21 14.90
C LYS A 223 13.71 -13.87 14.18
N PHE A 224 13.78 -12.80 14.96
CA PHE A 224 13.94 -11.46 14.39
C PHE A 224 15.23 -11.37 13.57
N SER A 225 15.07 -10.96 12.31
CA SER A 225 16.16 -10.56 11.44
C SER A 225 15.65 -9.58 10.40
N VAL A 226 16.54 -8.72 9.89
CA VAL A 226 16.23 -7.85 8.76
C VAL A 226 17.20 -8.17 7.64
N THR A 227 16.65 -8.48 6.47
CA THR A 227 17.43 -8.76 5.27
C THR A 227 17.02 -7.80 4.17
N VAL A 228 17.98 -7.08 3.62
CA VAL A 228 17.82 -6.25 2.43
C VAL A 228 18.14 -7.12 1.23
N LEU A 229 17.16 -7.34 0.35
CA LEU A 229 17.35 -7.98 -0.94
C LEU A 229 17.56 -6.88 -1.99
N ASP A 230 18.84 -6.59 -2.24
CA ASP A 230 19.29 -5.57 -3.18
C ASP A 230 19.57 -6.23 -4.54
N GLY A 231 18.85 -5.82 -5.57
CA GLY A 231 19.09 -6.36 -6.91
C GLY A 231 18.41 -5.54 -7.98
N VAL A 232 19.04 -5.46 -9.14
CA VAL A 232 18.54 -4.67 -10.27
C VAL A 232 17.14 -5.13 -10.73
N THR A 233 16.36 -4.24 -11.35
CA THR A 233 15.06 -4.61 -11.93
C THR A 233 15.23 -5.78 -12.90
N GLY A 234 14.39 -6.81 -12.76
CA GLY A 234 14.49 -8.05 -13.54
C GLY A 234 15.46 -9.09 -12.98
N SER A 235 16.13 -8.88 -11.83
CA SER A 235 17.00 -9.89 -11.20
C SER A 235 16.28 -11.06 -10.51
N GLY A 236 14.94 -11.14 -10.63
CA GLY A 236 14.15 -12.22 -10.04
C GLY A 236 13.90 -12.09 -8.53
N LYS A 237 14.03 -10.89 -7.94
CA LYS A 237 13.79 -10.64 -6.50
C LYS A 237 12.46 -11.22 -5.99
N THR A 238 11.40 -11.10 -6.80
CA THR A 238 10.08 -11.66 -6.51
C THR A 238 10.13 -13.17 -6.29
N GLU A 239 10.81 -13.90 -7.17
CA GLU A 239 10.93 -15.36 -7.06
C GLU A 239 11.77 -15.75 -5.83
N ILE A 240 12.79 -14.96 -5.49
CA ILE A 240 13.64 -15.20 -4.32
C ILE A 240 12.83 -15.08 -3.02
N TYR A 241 12.05 -14.00 -2.84
CA TYR A 241 11.24 -13.88 -1.62
C TYR A 241 10.01 -14.78 -1.64
N PHE A 242 9.50 -15.20 -2.80
CA PHE A 242 8.44 -16.23 -2.87
C PHE A 242 8.88 -17.54 -2.22
N GLU A 243 10.15 -17.91 -2.29
CA GLU A 243 10.67 -19.07 -1.56
C GLU A 243 10.61 -18.87 -0.04
N ALA A 244 10.83 -17.65 0.46
CA ALA A 244 10.62 -17.32 1.86
C ALA A 244 9.14 -17.36 2.27
N ILE A 245 8.22 -16.94 1.38
CA ILE A 245 6.78 -17.08 1.58
C ILE A 245 6.39 -18.55 1.66
N ALA A 246 6.90 -19.38 0.74
CA ALA A 246 6.65 -20.82 0.72
C ALA A 246 7.07 -21.50 2.04
N GLU A 247 8.23 -21.13 2.59
CA GLU A 247 8.70 -21.62 3.89
C GLU A 247 7.77 -21.19 5.05
N ALA A 248 7.32 -19.94 5.08
CA ALA A 248 6.38 -19.46 6.09
C ALA A 248 5.02 -20.18 6.01
N LEU A 249 4.54 -20.46 4.79
CA LEU A 249 3.31 -21.20 4.54
C LEU A 249 3.43 -22.68 4.96
N GLN A 250 4.57 -23.31 4.69
CA GLN A 250 4.88 -24.66 5.14
C GLN A 250 4.79 -24.78 6.67
N GLY A 251 5.21 -23.74 7.40
CA GLY A 251 5.08 -23.65 8.86
C GLY A 251 3.66 -23.40 9.40
N GLY A 252 2.65 -23.27 8.53
CA GLY A 252 1.27 -22.98 8.95
C GLY A 252 0.99 -21.49 9.22
N GLY A 253 1.99 -20.62 9.03
CA GLY A 253 1.90 -19.21 9.38
C GLY A 253 1.17 -18.34 8.37
N GLN A 254 1.00 -17.07 8.76
CA GLN A 254 0.53 -15.98 7.91
C GLN A 254 1.71 -15.12 7.44
N VAL A 255 1.59 -14.56 6.24
CA VAL A 255 2.59 -13.67 5.64
C VAL A 255 1.95 -12.33 5.29
N LEU A 256 2.69 -11.24 5.52
CA LEU A 256 2.35 -9.91 5.03
C LEU A 256 3.33 -9.49 3.95
N VAL A 257 2.82 -9.14 2.78
CA VAL A 257 3.58 -8.46 1.72
C VAL A 257 3.05 -7.04 1.57
N LEU A 258 3.91 -6.07 1.84
CA LEU A 258 3.66 -4.66 1.61
C LEU A 258 4.20 -4.29 0.23
N LEU A 259 3.30 -3.80 -0.63
CA LEU A 259 3.64 -3.21 -1.92
C LEU A 259 3.30 -1.71 -1.88
N PRO A 260 3.95 -0.87 -2.69
CA PRO A 260 3.44 0.46 -2.97
C PRO A 260 1.98 0.40 -3.42
N GLU A 261 1.17 1.42 -3.14
CA GLU A 261 -0.28 1.38 -3.45
C GLU A 261 -0.56 1.12 -4.94
N ILE A 262 0.32 1.61 -5.82
CA ILE A 262 0.32 1.37 -7.28
C ILE A 262 1.07 0.10 -7.69
N GLY A 263 1.87 -0.47 -6.79
CA GLY A 263 2.61 -1.72 -6.97
C GLY A 263 1.74 -2.98 -6.83
N LEU A 264 0.49 -2.84 -6.38
CA LEU A 264 -0.58 -3.85 -6.49
C LEU A 264 -1.01 -4.03 -7.96
N THR A 265 -0.05 -4.28 -8.84
CA THR A 265 -0.27 -4.48 -10.26
C THR A 265 -0.82 -5.88 -10.50
N SER A 266 -1.60 -6.06 -11.58
CA SER A 266 -2.03 -7.39 -12.03
C SER A 266 -0.84 -8.33 -12.21
N GLN A 267 0.32 -7.82 -12.65
CA GLN A 267 1.50 -8.63 -12.90
C GLN A 267 2.03 -9.34 -11.65
N TRP A 268 2.04 -8.69 -10.49
CA TRP A 268 2.48 -9.33 -9.24
C TRP A 268 1.47 -10.39 -8.80
N LEU A 269 0.17 -10.08 -8.87
CA LEU A 269 -0.91 -11.00 -8.51
C LEU A 269 -0.92 -12.25 -9.40
N ASP A 270 -0.75 -12.07 -10.71
CA ASP A 270 -0.68 -13.15 -11.70
C ASP A 270 0.57 -14.03 -11.49
N ARG A 271 1.69 -13.46 -11.01
CA ARG A 271 2.87 -14.24 -10.64
C ARG A 271 2.62 -15.05 -9.37
N PHE A 272 2.01 -14.43 -8.37
CA PHE A 272 1.67 -15.12 -7.13
C PHE A 272 0.71 -16.29 -7.38
N GLU A 273 -0.36 -16.05 -8.14
CA GLU A 273 -1.35 -17.08 -8.46
C GLU A 273 -0.74 -18.22 -9.28
N ARG A 274 0.16 -17.92 -10.23
CA ARG A 274 0.92 -18.97 -10.94
C ARG A 274 1.87 -19.75 -10.02
N ARG A 275 2.46 -19.10 -9.01
CA ARG A 275 3.43 -19.73 -8.09
C ARG A 275 2.75 -20.60 -7.03
N PHE A 276 1.55 -20.23 -6.58
CA PHE A 276 0.87 -20.85 -5.44
C PHE A 276 -0.51 -21.45 -5.77
N GLY A 277 -0.96 -21.35 -7.02
CA GLY A 277 -2.25 -21.89 -7.47
C GLY A 277 -3.49 -21.16 -6.95
N ALA A 278 -3.33 -20.14 -6.12
CA ALA A 278 -4.41 -19.34 -5.57
C ALA A 278 -3.97 -17.88 -5.43
N ALA A 279 -4.93 -16.95 -5.61
CA ALA A 279 -4.67 -15.54 -5.35
C ALA A 279 -4.39 -15.26 -3.86
N PRO A 280 -3.70 -14.17 -3.49
CA PRO A 280 -3.51 -13.75 -2.11
C PRO A 280 -4.67 -12.86 -1.62
N ASP A 281 -4.82 -12.72 -0.30
CA ASP A 281 -5.82 -11.82 0.27
C ASP A 281 -5.37 -10.37 0.15
N LEU A 282 -6.27 -9.50 -0.32
CA LEU A 282 -5.91 -8.11 -0.65
C LEU A 282 -6.30 -7.13 0.46
N TRP A 283 -5.47 -6.10 0.66
CA TRP A 283 -5.77 -4.97 1.55
C TRP A 283 -5.33 -3.61 0.98
N HIS A 284 -6.27 -2.86 0.39
CA HIS A 284 -6.01 -1.53 -0.17
C HIS A 284 -7.24 -0.60 -0.20
N SER A 285 -7.02 0.64 -0.64
CA SER A 285 -7.98 1.76 -0.64
C SER A 285 -9.18 1.57 -1.58
N GLU A 286 -9.07 0.73 -2.61
CA GLU A 286 -10.16 0.49 -3.57
C GLU A 286 -11.10 -0.65 -3.17
N LEU A 287 -10.75 -1.45 -2.15
CA LEU A 287 -11.64 -2.50 -1.66
C LEU A 287 -12.92 -1.91 -1.06
N SER A 288 -14.05 -2.53 -1.39
CA SER A 288 -15.33 -2.22 -0.76
C SER A 288 -15.30 -2.50 0.74
N HIS A 289 -16.19 -1.84 1.49
CA HIS A 289 -16.31 -2.07 2.95
C HIS A 289 -16.54 -3.54 3.31
N GLY A 290 -17.37 -4.24 2.52
CA GLY A 290 -17.63 -5.67 2.68
C GLY A 290 -16.39 -6.54 2.46
N GLN A 291 -15.59 -6.25 1.42
CA GLN A 291 -14.33 -6.96 1.16
C GLN A 291 -13.32 -6.73 2.29
N ARG A 292 -13.12 -5.48 2.71
CA ARG A 292 -12.23 -5.18 3.85
C ARG A 292 -12.67 -5.90 5.11
N LYS A 293 -13.98 -5.90 5.42
CA LYS A 293 -14.50 -6.63 6.58
C LYS A 293 -14.21 -8.12 6.51
N CYS A 294 -14.36 -8.74 5.33
CA CYS A 294 -14.05 -10.16 5.13
C CYS A 294 -12.55 -10.44 5.29
N THR A 295 -11.68 -9.69 4.60
CA THR A 295 -10.22 -9.86 4.72
C THR A 295 -9.74 -9.64 6.15
N TRP A 296 -10.21 -8.58 6.80
CA TRP A 296 -9.85 -8.28 8.18
C TRP A 296 -10.18 -9.44 9.13
N ARG A 297 -11.39 -10.00 9.00
CA ARG A 297 -11.84 -11.13 9.80
C ARG A 297 -11.04 -12.40 9.48
N ALA A 298 -10.80 -12.69 8.20
CA ALA A 298 -9.96 -13.81 7.79
C ALA A 298 -8.53 -13.70 8.36
N VAL A 299 -7.98 -12.49 8.46
CA VAL A 299 -6.66 -12.26 9.08
C VAL A 299 -6.70 -12.50 10.59
N ALA A 300 -7.71 -11.97 11.28
CA ALA A 300 -7.89 -12.14 12.73
C ALA A 300 -8.12 -13.62 13.12
N GLU A 301 -8.85 -14.37 12.29
CA GLU A 301 -9.14 -15.79 12.53
C GLU A 301 -7.98 -16.72 12.13
N GLY A 302 -7.07 -16.26 11.27
CA GLY A 302 -5.94 -17.03 10.74
C GLY A 302 -6.20 -17.69 9.38
N HIS A 303 -7.38 -17.50 8.80
CA HIS A 303 -7.76 -18.04 7.48
C HIS A 303 -7.00 -17.38 6.32
N ALA A 304 -6.62 -16.11 6.43
CA ALA A 304 -5.82 -15.43 5.41
C ALA A 304 -4.34 -15.80 5.56
N ARG A 305 -3.85 -16.69 4.69
CA ARG A 305 -2.48 -17.23 4.74
C ARG A 305 -1.43 -16.26 4.19
N VAL A 306 -1.74 -15.56 3.11
CA VAL A 306 -0.89 -14.48 2.56
C VAL A 306 -1.75 -13.25 2.33
N VAL A 307 -1.37 -12.14 2.93
CA VAL A 307 -2.00 -10.84 2.71
C VAL A 307 -1.05 -9.95 1.95
N VAL A 308 -1.56 -9.35 0.89
CA VAL A 308 -0.85 -8.39 0.06
C VAL A 308 -1.59 -7.07 0.14
N GLY A 309 -0.90 -6.00 0.51
CA GLY A 309 -1.56 -4.72 0.69
C GLY A 309 -0.64 -3.52 0.69
N ALA A 310 -1.28 -2.36 0.71
CA ALA A 310 -0.60 -1.09 0.88
C ALA A 310 -0.18 -0.90 2.36
N ARG A 311 0.43 0.25 2.67
CA ARG A 311 0.94 0.62 4.02
C ARG A 311 0.03 0.27 5.21
N SER A 312 -1.29 0.40 5.07
CA SER A 312 -2.24 0.17 6.16
C SER A 312 -2.44 -1.31 6.50
N ALA A 313 -2.05 -2.25 5.62
CA ALA A 313 -2.10 -3.68 5.90
C ALA A 313 -1.21 -4.06 7.10
N LEU A 314 -0.21 -3.23 7.40
CA LEU A 314 0.64 -3.36 8.57
C LEU A 314 -0.12 -3.26 9.91
N PHE A 315 -1.36 -2.76 9.92
CA PHE A 315 -2.19 -2.71 11.13
C PHE A 315 -3.22 -3.83 11.22
N LEU A 316 -3.19 -4.80 10.30
CA LEU A 316 -4.09 -5.95 10.39
C LEU A 316 -3.74 -6.87 11.58
N PRO A 317 -4.76 -7.44 12.25
CA PRO A 317 -4.60 -8.23 13.48
C PRO A 317 -4.21 -9.68 13.18
N PHE A 318 -3.09 -9.90 12.49
CA PHE A 318 -2.58 -11.24 12.19
C PHE A 318 -2.46 -12.09 13.46
N ARG A 319 -3.08 -13.27 13.44
CA ARG A 319 -3.05 -14.26 14.52
C ARG A 319 -1.68 -14.92 14.65
N ASP A 320 -1.05 -15.26 13.53
CA ASP A 320 0.27 -15.91 13.50
C ASP A 320 1.14 -15.40 12.33
N LEU A 321 1.59 -14.14 12.43
CA LEU A 321 2.46 -13.54 11.43
C LEU A 321 3.88 -14.13 11.53
N ARG A 322 4.41 -14.68 10.43
CA ARG A 322 5.73 -15.32 10.39
C ARG A 322 6.74 -14.61 9.49
N LEU A 323 6.29 -13.77 8.57
CA LEU A 323 7.16 -13.07 7.63
C LEU A 323 6.51 -11.75 7.22
N ILE A 324 7.31 -10.69 7.19
CA ILE A 324 6.94 -9.42 6.55
C ILE A 324 7.89 -9.15 5.39
N VAL A 325 7.34 -8.96 4.19
CA VAL A 325 8.09 -8.51 3.02
C VAL A 325 7.64 -7.08 2.70
N VAL A 326 8.60 -6.18 2.48
CA VAL A 326 8.35 -4.82 1.99
C VAL A 326 9.01 -4.70 0.63
N ASP A 327 8.21 -4.77 -0.44
CA ASP A 327 8.72 -4.62 -1.81
C ASP A 327 8.80 -3.15 -2.21
N GLU A 328 9.78 -2.82 -3.04
CA GLU A 328 10.16 -1.45 -3.38
C GLU A 328 10.27 -0.56 -2.12
N GLU A 329 11.02 -0.99 -1.11
CA GLU A 329 11.06 -0.37 0.23
C GLU A 329 11.37 1.14 0.23
N HIS A 330 12.09 1.61 -0.80
CA HIS A 330 12.45 3.01 -1.01
C HIS A 330 11.25 3.88 -1.40
N ASP A 331 10.09 3.27 -1.70
CA ASP A 331 8.92 3.96 -2.20
C ASP A 331 8.33 4.91 -1.12
N PRO A 332 8.25 6.22 -1.40
CA PRO A 332 7.76 7.20 -0.44
C PRO A 332 6.27 7.04 -0.12
N SER A 333 5.49 6.27 -0.89
CA SER A 333 4.09 5.96 -0.55
C SER A 333 3.96 5.20 0.77
N PHE A 334 5.03 4.56 1.25
CA PHE A 334 5.07 3.98 2.58
C PHE A 334 5.03 5.02 3.71
N LYS A 335 5.32 6.29 3.45
CA LYS A 335 5.12 7.38 4.41
C LYS A 335 3.65 7.83 4.38
N GLN A 336 3.00 7.77 5.53
CA GLN A 336 1.69 8.39 5.71
C GLN A 336 1.84 9.85 6.14
N GLU A 337 1.19 10.76 5.40
CA GLU A 337 1.28 12.21 5.62
C GLU A 337 0.04 12.80 6.33
N GLU A 338 -1.00 11.99 6.54
CA GLU A 338 -2.24 12.41 7.21
C GLU A 338 -2.63 11.50 8.38
N GLY A 339 -3.23 12.09 9.42
CA GLY A 339 -3.68 11.35 10.60
C GLY A 339 -2.49 10.87 11.42
N VAL A 340 -2.29 9.54 11.49
CA VAL A 340 -1.13 8.95 12.15
C VAL A 340 0.06 8.97 11.20
N ILE A 341 1.10 9.71 11.55
CA ILE A 341 2.25 10.00 10.68
C ILE A 341 3.36 8.96 10.90
N TYR A 342 3.24 7.79 10.27
CA TYR A 342 4.22 6.70 10.36
C TYR A 342 4.84 6.38 9.00
N HIS A 343 5.96 5.66 8.99
CA HIS A 343 6.58 5.09 7.79
C HIS A 343 6.47 3.57 7.83
N ALA A 344 5.76 2.96 6.87
CA ALA A 344 5.42 1.54 6.90
C ALA A 344 6.64 0.62 6.91
N ARG A 345 7.71 0.93 6.15
CA ARG A 345 9.00 0.19 6.20
C ARG A 345 9.55 0.12 7.62
N ASP A 346 9.70 1.25 8.29
CA ASP A 346 10.27 1.31 9.64
C ASP A 346 9.37 0.57 10.63
N MET A 347 8.06 0.78 10.52
CA MET A 347 7.09 0.11 11.38
C MET A 347 7.01 -1.40 11.11
N ALA A 348 7.30 -1.86 9.88
CA ALA A 348 7.41 -3.28 9.55
C ALA A 348 8.60 -3.92 10.26
N VAL A 349 9.75 -3.24 10.29
CA VAL A 349 10.93 -3.70 11.06
C VAL A 349 10.63 -3.74 12.57
N VAL A 350 9.94 -2.72 13.10
CA VAL A 350 9.50 -2.71 14.51
C VAL A 350 8.54 -3.87 14.79
N ARG A 351 7.53 -4.07 13.95
CA ARG A 351 6.57 -5.15 14.10
C ARG A 351 7.25 -6.52 14.03
N ALA A 352 8.22 -6.68 13.14
CA ALA A 352 9.04 -7.87 13.03
C ALA A 352 9.87 -8.13 14.29
N SER A 353 10.47 -7.08 14.86
CA SER A 353 11.22 -7.15 16.11
C SER A 353 10.36 -7.56 17.29
N LEU A 354 9.21 -6.89 17.48
CA LEU A 354 8.25 -7.20 18.54
C LEU A 354 7.68 -8.63 18.41
N GLY A 355 7.51 -9.12 17.19
CA GLY A 355 6.99 -10.45 16.89
C GLY A 355 8.04 -11.54 16.75
N ALA A 356 9.32 -11.22 16.97
CA ALA A 356 10.44 -12.15 16.78
C ALA A 356 10.42 -12.88 15.42
N LEU A 357 10.12 -12.18 14.34
CA LEU A 357 9.99 -12.73 12.99
C LEU A 357 10.90 -12.01 11.98
N PRO A 358 11.26 -12.63 10.85
CA PRO A 358 12.05 -11.98 9.80
C PRO A 358 11.26 -10.88 9.05
N ALA A 359 11.98 -9.81 8.72
CA ALA A 359 11.57 -8.80 7.75
C ALA A 359 12.51 -8.82 6.53
N VAL A 360 11.93 -8.77 5.33
CA VAL A 360 12.68 -8.66 4.07
C VAL A 360 12.35 -7.33 3.41
N LEU A 361 13.35 -6.48 3.24
CA LEU A 361 13.24 -5.22 2.52
C LEU A 361 13.78 -5.41 1.11
N VAL A 362 12.95 -5.27 0.10
CA VAL A 362 13.30 -5.57 -1.29
C VAL A 362 13.40 -4.27 -2.07
N SER A 363 14.49 -4.07 -2.81
CA SER A 363 14.69 -2.87 -3.61
C SER A 363 15.71 -3.08 -4.72
N ALA A 364 15.55 -2.35 -5.82
CA ALA A 364 16.65 -2.14 -6.78
C ALA A 364 17.47 -0.88 -6.48
N THR A 365 16.90 0.03 -5.68
CA THR A 365 17.50 1.30 -5.29
C THR A 365 17.22 1.50 -3.80
N PRO A 366 17.92 0.79 -2.90
CA PRO A 366 17.67 0.88 -1.46
C PRO A 366 17.71 2.33 -0.98
N SER A 367 16.85 2.67 -0.03
CA SER A 367 16.83 4.00 0.57
C SER A 367 18.14 4.28 1.31
N LEU A 368 18.49 5.56 1.47
CA LEU A 368 19.70 5.93 2.21
C LEU A 368 19.64 5.45 3.66
N GLU A 369 18.47 5.48 4.31
CA GLU A 369 18.30 4.95 5.66
C GLU A 369 18.56 3.44 5.71
N THR A 370 18.10 2.69 4.72
CA THR A 370 18.35 1.24 4.59
C THR A 370 19.84 0.97 4.37
N VAL A 371 20.50 1.71 3.47
CA VAL A 371 21.94 1.62 3.22
C VAL A 371 22.75 1.90 4.49
N VAL A 372 22.38 2.92 5.28
CA VAL A 372 23.04 3.21 6.56
C VAL A 372 22.88 2.05 7.54
N ASN A 373 21.68 1.47 7.67
CA ASN A 373 21.47 0.33 8.58
C ASN A 373 22.23 -0.93 8.14
N VAL A 374 22.40 -1.15 6.84
CA VAL A 374 23.28 -2.20 6.30
C VAL A 374 24.74 -1.90 6.65
N THR A 375 25.20 -0.67 6.39
CA THR A 375 26.59 -0.25 6.61
C THR A 375 27.00 -0.33 8.08
N VAL A 376 26.09 0.01 8.99
CA VAL A 376 26.28 -0.10 10.45
C VAL A 376 26.13 -1.54 10.95
N GLY A 377 25.69 -2.48 10.10
CA GLY A 377 25.55 -3.90 10.44
C GLY A 377 24.26 -4.24 11.21
N ARG A 378 23.27 -3.34 11.24
CA ARG A 378 21.94 -3.65 11.81
C ARG A 378 21.14 -4.56 10.90
N TYR A 379 21.28 -4.40 9.58
CA TYR A 379 20.61 -5.21 8.56
C TYR A 379 21.65 -6.02 7.78
N GLN A 380 21.29 -7.24 7.38
CA GLN A 380 22.08 -8.01 6.42
C GLN A 380 21.66 -7.63 5.00
N CYS A 381 22.60 -7.56 4.06
CA CYS A 381 22.29 -7.33 2.65
C CYS A 381 22.61 -8.59 1.83
N LEU A 382 21.68 -9.00 0.97
CA LEU A 382 21.85 -10.01 -0.07
C LEU A 382 21.81 -9.30 -1.41
N HIS A 383 22.96 -9.25 -2.09
CA HIS A 383 23.09 -8.57 -3.38
C HIS A 383 22.92 -9.57 -4.54
N VAL A 384 22.01 -9.28 -5.46
CA VAL A 384 21.71 -10.10 -6.64
C VAL A 384 22.03 -9.29 -7.89
N ALA A 385 23.25 -9.44 -8.38
CA ALA A 385 23.82 -8.62 -9.46
C ALA A 385 23.23 -8.94 -10.84
N ASP A 386 22.86 -10.19 -11.10
CA ASP A 386 22.46 -10.63 -12.45
C ASP A 386 20.97 -10.44 -12.72
N ARG A 387 20.64 -9.81 -13.86
CA ARG A 387 19.28 -9.82 -14.42
C ARG A 387 18.93 -11.22 -14.93
N PHE A 388 17.71 -11.67 -14.64
CA PHE A 388 17.14 -12.85 -15.27
C PHE A 388 17.13 -12.65 -16.80
N GLY A 389 17.74 -13.57 -17.55
CA GLY A 389 17.74 -13.55 -19.02
C GLY A 389 18.79 -12.66 -19.70
N GLY A 390 19.78 -12.09 -18.99
CA GLY A 390 20.94 -11.45 -19.62
C GLY A 390 20.70 -10.07 -20.26
N ALA A 391 19.63 -9.36 -19.86
CA ALA A 391 19.33 -8.02 -20.37
C ALA A 391 20.44 -7.01 -20.03
N ARG A 392 20.95 -6.29 -21.05
CA ARG A 392 22.00 -5.27 -20.90
C ARG A 392 21.45 -4.01 -20.21
N LEU A 393 22.30 -3.29 -19.49
CA LEU A 393 21.99 -1.94 -19.02
C LEU A 393 21.82 -1.00 -20.23
N PRO A 394 20.92 -0.01 -20.14
CA PRO A 394 20.77 0.98 -21.21
C PRO A 394 22.06 1.78 -21.38
N GLU A 395 22.31 2.26 -22.60
CA GLU A 395 23.34 3.26 -22.83
C GLU A 395 22.88 4.60 -22.24
N ILE A 396 23.72 5.20 -21.38
CA ILE A 396 23.42 6.46 -20.70
C ILE A 396 24.36 7.53 -21.28
N ALA A 397 23.79 8.59 -21.84
CA ALA A 397 24.52 9.73 -22.37
C ALA A 397 24.01 11.04 -21.77
N ALA A 398 24.92 11.93 -21.37
CA ALA A 398 24.58 13.28 -20.94
C ALA A 398 24.67 14.24 -22.14
N VAL A 399 23.64 15.08 -22.32
CA VAL A 399 23.64 16.12 -23.37
C VAL A 399 24.12 17.44 -22.76
N ASP A 400 25.19 18.00 -23.30
CA ASP A 400 25.68 19.32 -22.88
C ASP A 400 24.81 20.42 -23.49
N MET A 401 23.89 20.96 -22.69
CA MET A 401 22.97 22.02 -23.09
C MET A 401 23.66 23.33 -23.50
N ARG A 402 24.96 23.50 -23.23
CA ARG A 402 25.74 24.66 -23.69
C ARG A 402 26.20 24.49 -25.13
N ALA A 403 26.50 23.26 -25.54
CA ALA A 403 26.91 22.92 -26.89
C ALA A 403 25.69 22.78 -27.81
N ASP A 404 24.62 22.14 -27.30
CA ASP A 404 23.39 21.87 -28.03
C ASP A 404 22.18 22.56 -27.38
N PRO A 405 22.14 23.90 -27.36
CA PRO A 405 21.06 24.62 -26.70
C PRO A 405 19.73 24.39 -27.43
N PRO A 406 18.62 24.20 -26.70
CA PRO A 406 17.29 24.16 -27.31
C PRO A 406 16.94 25.51 -27.94
N GLU A 407 16.02 25.49 -28.89
CA GLU A 407 15.48 26.70 -29.51
C GLU A 407 14.85 27.63 -28.46
N ARG A 408 14.77 28.93 -28.77
CA ARG A 408 14.15 29.90 -27.85
C ARG A 408 12.68 29.54 -27.60
N GLY A 409 12.37 29.24 -26.34
CA GLY A 409 11.01 28.87 -25.92
C GLY A 409 10.77 27.36 -25.82
N SER A 410 11.78 26.55 -26.13
CA SER A 410 11.75 25.09 -26.13
C SER A 410 12.66 24.51 -25.05
N TRP A 411 12.48 23.23 -24.72
CA TRP A 411 13.21 22.53 -23.67
C TRP A 411 13.91 21.25 -24.15
N LEU A 412 13.53 20.70 -25.31
CA LEU A 412 14.18 19.53 -25.87
C LEU A 412 15.44 19.93 -26.67
N SER A 413 16.57 19.34 -26.32
CA SER A 413 17.83 19.55 -27.04
C SER A 413 17.83 18.87 -28.41
N PRO A 414 18.51 19.41 -29.43
CA PRO A 414 18.58 18.80 -30.76
C PRO A 414 18.99 17.32 -30.76
N PRO A 415 19.97 16.85 -29.94
CA PRO A 415 20.30 15.43 -29.84
C PRO A 415 19.14 14.57 -29.32
N LEU A 416 18.39 15.07 -28.32
CA LEU A 416 17.24 14.34 -27.78
C LEU A 416 16.12 14.24 -28.80
N ILE A 417 15.83 15.33 -29.53
CA ILE A 417 14.84 15.31 -30.62
C ILE A 417 15.18 14.26 -31.67
N SER A 418 16.43 14.23 -32.12
CA SER A 418 16.86 13.30 -33.16
C SER A 418 16.76 11.83 -32.68
N ALA A 419 17.03 11.59 -31.40
CA ALA A 419 16.81 10.28 -30.78
C ALA A 419 15.32 9.91 -30.71
N ILE A 420 14.45 10.87 -30.38
CA ILE A 420 12.98 10.68 -30.36
C ILE A 420 12.49 10.28 -31.74
N GLU A 421 12.85 11.03 -32.78
CA GLU A 421 12.47 10.77 -34.18
C GLU A 421 12.89 9.36 -34.61
N LYS A 422 14.16 9.01 -34.40
CA LYS A 422 14.69 7.69 -34.74
C LYS A 422 13.97 6.54 -34.03
N THR A 423 13.62 6.73 -32.76
CA THR A 423 12.90 5.73 -31.95
C THR A 423 11.49 5.51 -32.48
N LEU A 424 10.78 6.61 -32.77
CA LEU A 424 9.43 6.57 -33.30
C LEU A 424 9.38 6.02 -34.73
N ASP A 425 10.37 6.33 -35.57
CA ASP A 425 10.51 5.75 -36.91
C ASP A 425 10.71 4.22 -36.87
N GLY A 426 11.30 3.71 -35.79
CA GLY A 426 11.42 2.28 -35.51
C GLY A 426 10.11 1.62 -35.06
N GLY A 427 9.03 2.40 -34.85
CA GLY A 427 7.78 1.92 -34.28
C GLY A 427 7.88 1.61 -32.79
N GLU A 428 8.84 2.20 -32.09
CA GLU A 428 9.08 2.06 -30.66
C GLU A 428 8.52 3.27 -29.88
N GLN A 429 8.42 3.16 -28.56
CA GLN A 429 7.86 4.17 -27.67
C GLN A 429 8.95 5.00 -26.99
N VAL A 430 8.62 6.25 -26.69
CA VAL A 430 9.48 7.22 -26.03
C VAL A 430 8.90 7.65 -24.69
N MET A 431 9.76 7.84 -23.68
CA MET A 431 9.40 8.48 -22.42
C MET A 431 10.23 9.74 -22.19
N LEU A 432 9.56 10.84 -21.90
CA LEU A 432 10.16 12.06 -21.38
C LEU A 432 9.86 12.16 -19.89
N PHE A 433 10.92 12.09 -19.08
CA PHE A 433 10.83 12.17 -17.62
C PHE A 433 11.16 13.58 -17.14
N LEU A 434 10.34 14.13 -16.26
CA LEU A 434 10.63 15.37 -15.53
C LEU A 434 10.68 15.10 -14.03
N ASN A 435 11.74 15.58 -13.38
CA ASN A 435 11.90 15.48 -11.94
C ASN A 435 11.05 16.56 -11.23
N ARG A 436 9.73 16.33 -11.10
CA ARG A 436 8.82 17.26 -10.41
C ARG A 436 8.27 16.66 -9.12
N ARG A 437 8.84 17.05 -7.98
CA ARG A 437 8.16 17.11 -6.68
C ARG A 437 8.33 18.50 -6.11
N GLY A 438 7.24 19.26 -5.94
CA GLY A 438 7.08 20.28 -4.89
C GLY A 438 8.10 21.43 -4.74
N TYR A 439 9.18 21.52 -5.51
CA TYR A 439 10.14 22.62 -5.40
C TYR A 439 9.66 23.80 -6.25
N ALA A 440 9.63 24.99 -5.65
CA ALA A 440 9.52 26.22 -6.43
C ALA A 440 10.82 26.40 -7.23
N PRO A 441 10.73 26.91 -8.46
CA PRO A 441 11.81 26.79 -9.43
C PRO A 441 13.08 27.50 -8.92
N LEU A 442 14.19 26.77 -8.97
CA LEU A 442 15.52 27.34 -8.80
C LEU A 442 15.78 28.34 -9.91
N THR A 443 16.46 29.46 -9.61
CA THR A 443 16.86 30.42 -10.64
C THR A 443 18.31 30.19 -11.06
N LEU A 444 18.52 29.95 -12.37
CA LEU A 444 19.83 29.74 -12.98
C LEU A 444 20.13 30.75 -14.09
N CYS A 445 21.41 31.03 -14.32
CA CYS A 445 21.87 31.81 -15.47
C CYS A 445 22.03 30.91 -16.69
N ARG A 446 21.30 31.17 -17.78
CA ARG A 446 21.43 30.40 -19.05
C ARG A 446 22.78 30.56 -19.75
N THR A 447 23.57 31.57 -19.41
CA THR A 447 24.86 31.82 -20.06
C THR A 447 26.02 31.09 -19.39
N CYS A 448 26.10 31.12 -18.06
CA CYS A 448 27.22 30.51 -17.32
C CYS A 448 26.81 29.36 -16.39
N GLY A 449 25.52 29.08 -16.23
CA GLY A 449 25.02 28.03 -15.33
C GLY A 449 24.98 28.42 -13.85
N HIS A 450 25.35 29.65 -13.47
CA HIS A 450 25.35 30.08 -12.06
C HIS A 450 23.96 30.01 -11.43
N ARG A 451 23.87 29.43 -10.23
CA ARG A 451 22.67 29.28 -9.40
C ARG A 451 22.74 30.25 -8.21
N LEU A 452 21.63 30.90 -7.86
CA LEU A 452 21.62 31.87 -6.75
C LEU A 452 21.73 31.17 -5.38
N GLN A 453 22.89 31.24 -4.75
CA GLN A 453 23.15 30.69 -3.42
C GLN A 453 22.72 31.65 -2.30
N CYS A 454 22.21 31.11 -1.20
CA CYS A 454 21.97 31.84 0.02
C CYS A 454 23.31 32.19 0.70
N PRO A 455 23.57 33.47 1.01
CA PRO A 455 24.79 33.88 1.69
C PRO A 455 24.86 33.39 3.15
N ASN A 456 23.73 32.97 3.74
CA ASN A 456 23.63 32.62 5.16
C ASN A 456 23.77 31.12 5.47
N CYS A 457 23.47 30.22 4.52
CA CYS A 457 23.38 28.79 4.84
C CYS A 457 23.62 27.85 3.66
N SER A 458 24.39 28.29 2.66
CA SER A 458 24.87 27.53 1.49
C SER A 458 23.82 26.81 0.62
N THR A 459 22.53 26.88 0.96
CA THR A 459 21.41 26.39 0.14
C THR A 459 21.07 27.35 -1.00
N TRP A 460 20.31 26.90 -1.99
CA TRP A 460 19.85 27.75 -3.09
C TRP A 460 18.65 28.63 -2.71
N LEU A 461 18.53 29.78 -3.36
CA LEU A 461 17.37 30.67 -3.25
C LEU A 461 16.28 30.23 -4.23
N VAL A 462 15.04 30.23 -3.74
CA VAL A 462 13.85 29.81 -4.48
C VAL A 462 13.06 31.04 -4.92
N GLU A 463 12.70 31.14 -6.21
CA GLU A 463 11.95 32.28 -6.75
C GLU A 463 10.46 32.22 -6.40
N HIS A 464 9.96 33.23 -5.68
CA HIS A 464 8.53 33.45 -5.44
C HIS A 464 8.02 34.55 -6.38
N ARG A 465 7.70 34.19 -7.63
CA ARG A 465 7.31 35.14 -8.69
C ARG A 465 6.19 36.11 -8.32
N GLN A 466 5.14 35.63 -7.67
CA GLN A 466 4.03 36.48 -7.22
C GLN A 466 4.46 37.56 -6.23
N ARG A 467 5.56 37.33 -5.51
CA ARG A 467 6.13 38.25 -4.51
C ARG A 467 7.37 38.99 -5.01
N GLY A 468 7.80 38.76 -6.25
CA GLY A 468 8.97 39.40 -6.86
C GLY A 468 10.29 39.18 -6.09
N ARG A 469 10.42 38.09 -5.33
CA ARG A 469 11.56 37.86 -4.42
C ARG A 469 12.08 36.44 -4.51
N SER A 470 13.37 36.27 -4.23
CA SER A 470 14.02 34.97 -4.01
C SER A 470 14.15 34.74 -2.50
N GLN A 471 13.80 33.55 -2.02
CA GLN A 471 13.77 33.22 -0.60
C GLN A 471 14.52 31.91 -0.32
N CYS A 472 15.33 31.93 0.72
CA CYS A 472 15.91 30.74 1.33
C CYS A 472 14.89 30.13 2.30
N HIS A 473 14.52 28.87 2.09
CA HIS A 473 13.60 28.14 2.98
C HIS A 473 14.28 27.54 4.22
N HIS A 474 15.62 27.52 4.26
CA HIS A 474 16.37 27.04 5.42
C HIS A 474 16.53 28.12 6.52
N CYS A 475 17.08 29.29 6.18
CA CYS A 475 17.30 30.39 7.15
C CYS A 475 16.35 31.58 7.02
N GLY A 476 15.43 31.59 6.05
CA GLY A 476 14.48 32.70 5.83
C GLY A 476 15.04 33.93 5.12
N PHE A 477 16.33 33.96 4.76
CA PHE A 477 16.94 35.04 3.97
C PHE A 477 16.13 35.29 2.69
N ASN A 478 15.90 36.55 2.36
CA ASN A 478 15.17 36.91 1.16
C ASN A 478 15.79 38.14 0.50
N VAL A 479 15.75 38.17 -0.83
CA VAL A 479 16.33 39.23 -1.66
C VAL A 479 15.50 39.37 -2.93
N SER A 480 15.44 40.57 -3.49
CA SER A 480 14.87 40.77 -4.83
C SER A 480 15.72 40.03 -5.87
N LEU A 481 15.09 39.52 -6.92
CA LEU A 481 15.84 38.86 -7.99
C LEU A 481 16.78 39.87 -8.67
N PRO A 482 18.10 39.60 -8.77
CA PRO A 482 19.02 40.54 -9.38
C PRO A 482 18.76 40.66 -10.89
N SER A 483 18.97 41.85 -11.46
CA SER A 483 18.76 42.11 -12.90
C SER A 483 19.91 41.58 -13.80
N LYS A 484 21.05 41.25 -13.18
CA LYS A 484 22.24 40.67 -13.79
C LYS A 484 22.61 39.38 -13.07
N CYS A 485 23.19 38.43 -13.79
CA CYS A 485 23.86 37.31 -13.15
C CYS A 485 25.05 37.83 -12.30
N PRO A 486 25.19 37.44 -11.02
CA PRO A 486 26.31 37.87 -10.19
C PRO A 486 27.66 37.25 -10.60
N GLU A 487 27.65 36.20 -11.41
CA GLU A 487 28.86 35.50 -11.88
C GLU A 487 29.38 36.03 -13.23
N CYS A 488 28.51 36.11 -14.24
CA CYS A 488 28.90 36.51 -15.61
C CYS A 488 28.40 37.89 -16.01
N GLU A 489 27.73 38.61 -15.11
CA GLU A 489 27.19 39.97 -15.29
C GLU A 489 26.17 40.18 -16.43
N ASN A 490 25.84 39.15 -17.20
CA ASN A 490 24.88 39.25 -18.29
C ASN A 490 23.48 39.57 -17.77
N LYS A 491 22.84 40.57 -18.39
CA LYS A 491 21.47 41.02 -18.07
C LYS A 491 20.43 40.07 -18.64
N GLY A 492 19.35 39.85 -17.89
CA GLY A 492 18.18 39.09 -18.39
C GLY A 492 18.43 37.61 -18.66
N THR A 493 19.51 37.05 -18.09
CA THR A 493 19.91 35.64 -18.28
C THR A 493 19.42 34.71 -17.18
N LEU A 494 18.95 35.28 -16.05
CA LEU A 494 18.43 34.54 -14.91
C LEU A 494 17.01 34.07 -15.19
N VAL A 495 16.81 32.76 -15.13
CA VAL A 495 15.54 32.12 -15.43
C VAL A 495 15.21 31.07 -14.37
N ALA A 496 13.93 30.94 -14.08
CA ALA A 496 13.40 29.77 -13.39
C ALA A 496 13.72 28.50 -14.19
N CYS A 497 14.29 27.51 -13.52
CA CYS A 497 14.58 26.18 -14.04
C CYS A 497 13.30 25.39 -14.28
N GLY A 498 13.27 24.62 -15.37
CA GLY A 498 12.29 23.57 -15.64
C GLY A 498 10.99 23.98 -16.35
N PRO A 499 10.58 23.28 -17.43
CA PRO A 499 9.18 23.26 -17.83
C PRO A 499 8.35 22.45 -16.83
N GLY A 500 7.09 22.85 -16.63
CA GLY A 500 6.08 21.90 -16.14
C GLY A 500 5.81 20.84 -17.21
N VAL A 501 5.26 19.69 -16.80
CA VAL A 501 4.84 18.62 -17.73
C VAL A 501 3.88 19.13 -18.81
N GLU A 502 3.10 20.16 -18.49
CA GLU A 502 2.14 20.80 -19.38
C GLU A 502 2.85 21.55 -20.52
N ARG A 503 3.91 22.29 -20.20
CA ARG A 503 4.70 23.02 -21.19
C ARG A 503 5.49 22.10 -22.11
N LEU A 504 6.01 21.00 -21.55
CA LEU A 504 6.66 19.99 -22.37
C LEU A 504 5.66 19.30 -23.30
N ALA A 505 4.44 19.04 -22.82
CA ALA A 505 3.37 18.49 -23.65
C ALA A 505 2.97 19.44 -24.78
N GLU A 506 2.91 20.76 -24.54
CA GLU A 506 2.69 21.77 -25.58
C GLU A 506 3.80 21.74 -26.64
N GLU A 507 5.08 21.69 -26.22
CA GLU A 507 6.21 21.58 -27.15
C GLU A 507 6.13 20.30 -28.00
N VAL A 508 5.88 19.16 -27.37
CA VAL A 508 5.74 17.88 -28.06
C VAL A 508 4.56 17.90 -29.04
N ALA A 509 3.41 18.44 -28.63
CA ALA A 509 2.22 18.52 -29.49
C ALA A 509 2.45 19.43 -30.70
N HIS A 510 3.22 20.50 -30.54
CA HIS A 510 3.57 21.39 -31.64
C HIS A 510 4.53 20.74 -32.63
N ARG A 511 5.55 20.06 -32.12
CA ARG A 511 6.61 19.46 -32.94
C ARG A 511 6.20 18.13 -33.59
N PHE A 512 5.39 17.34 -32.89
CA PHE A 512 4.99 16.01 -33.29
C PHE A 512 3.45 15.86 -33.28
N PRO A 513 2.73 16.57 -34.17
CA PRO A 513 1.27 16.66 -34.12
C PRO A 513 0.54 15.34 -34.42
N ALA A 514 1.24 14.37 -35.03
CA ALA A 514 0.69 13.06 -35.36
C ALA A 514 0.79 12.02 -34.23
N LEU A 515 1.55 12.32 -33.16
CA LEU A 515 1.80 11.35 -32.09
C LEU A 515 0.65 11.27 -31.10
N ARG A 516 0.38 10.06 -30.62
CA ARG A 516 -0.52 9.79 -29.50
C ARG A 516 0.25 9.99 -28.20
N VAL A 517 0.17 11.19 -27.65
CA VAL A 517 0.89 11.58 -26.43
C VAL A 517 0.04 11.34 -25.20
N ALA A 518 0.65 10.82 -24.13
CA ALA A 518 0.04 10.76 -22.80
C ALA A 518 0.87 11.54 -21.77
N VAL A 519 0.20 12.40 -21.00
CA VAL A 519 0.81 13.14 -19.90
C VAL A 519 0.38 12.50 -18.59
N MET A 520 1.36 12.09 -17.78
CA MET A 520 1.14 11.45 -16.50
C MET A 520 1.83 12.22 -15.38
N SER A 521 1.03 12.93 -14.59
CA SER A 521 1.49 13.64 -13.40
C SER A 521 0.66 13.24 -12.18
N SER A 522 1.27 13.37 -11.01
CA SER A 522 0.61 13.19 -9.71
C SER A 522 -0.61 14.08 -9.53
N ASP A 523 -0.61 15.24 -10.20
CA ASP A 523 -1.65 16.26 -10.07
C ASP A 523 -2.87 15.98 -10.99
N ASN A 524 -2.68 15.24 -12.08
CA ASN A 524 -3.72 15.01 -13.10
C ASN A 524 -4.36 13.61 -13.03
N MET A 525 -3.74 12.66 -12.33
CA MET A 525 -4.21 11.26 -12.26
C MET A 525 -5.03 11.00 -10.99
N THR A 526 -6.36 10.93 -11.13
CA THR A 526 -7.28 10.65 -10.01
C THR A 526 -7.56 9.15 -9.85
N GLY A 527 -6.64 8.45 -9.20
CA GLY A 527 -6.86 7.11 -8.64
C GLY A 527 -6.19 5.93 -9.38
N PRO A 528 -5.97 4.79 -8.69
CA PRO A 528 -5.24 3.64 -9.25
C PRO A 528 -5.86 3.04 -10.51
N ALA A 529 -7.19 2.98 -10.62
CA ALA A 529 -7.88 2.50 -11.82
C ALA A 529 -7.52 3.29 -13.10
N ALA A 530 -7.40 4.62 -13.00
CA ALA A 530 -7.03 5.48 -14.13
C ALA A 530 -5.56 5.27 -14.55
N VAL A 531 -4.68 5.06 -13.56
CA VAL A 531 -3.27 4.70 -13.81
C VAL A 531 -3.19 3.33 -14.50
N ALA A 532 -3.91 2.33 -14.00
CA ALA A 532 -3.96 0.99 -14.59
C ALA A 532 -4.49 0.99 -16.03
N ASP A 533 -5.48 1.83 -16.34
CA ASP A 533 -5.96 1.98 -17.71
C ASP A 533 -4.92 2.58 -18.64
N LEU A 534 -4.24 3.63 -18.19
CA LEU A 534 -3.18 4.25 -18.97
C LEU A 534 -2.02 3.27 -19.23
N ILE A 535 -1.61 2.49 -18.22
CA ILE A 535 -0.61 1.43 -18.36
C ILE A 535 -1.04 0.42 -19.44
N ARG A 536 -2.29 -0.04 -19.43
CA ARG A 536 -2.79 -0.96 -20.48
C ARG A 536 -2.71 -0.33 -21.88
N ARG A 537 -3.02 0.95 -22.00
CA ARG A 537 -2.92 1.68 -23.28
C ARG A 537 -1.47 1.79 -23.76
N ILE A 538 -0.53 2.00 -22.86
CA ILE A 538 0.91 1.97 -23.16
C ILE A 538 1.32 0.56 -23.63
N GLU A 539 0.96 -0.49 -22.89
CA GLU A 539 1.26 -1.89 -23.23
C GLU A 539 0.66 -2.31 -24.59
N ARG A 540 -0.52 -1.79 -24.95
CA ARG A 540 -1.20 -2.05 -26.24
C ARG A 540 -0.68 -1.19 -27.39
N HIS A 541 0.36 -0.39 -27.17
CA HIS A 541 0.90 0.52 -28.17
C HIS A 541 -0.16 1.52 -28.68
N GLU A 542 -1.07 1.96 -27.81
CA GLU A 542 -2.06 3.01 -28.09
C GLU A 542 -1.50 4.43 -27.86
N ILE A 543 -0.28 4.52 -27.32
CA ILE A 543 0.46 5.73 -26.98
C ILE A 543 1.86 5.61 -27.57
N ASP A 544 2.35 6.66 -28.21
CA ASP A 544 3.68 6.70 -28.83
C ASP A 544 4.72 7.37 -27.90
N LEU A 545 4.30 8.44 -27.21
CA LEU A 545 5.17 9.22 -26.34
C LEU A 545 4.51 9.49 -24.99
N ILE A 546 5.25 9.22 -23.93
CA ILE A 546 4.83 9.37 -22.54
C ILE A 546 5.58 10.55 -21.92
N ILE A 547 4.88 11.50 -21.33
CA ILE A 547 5.46 12.58 -20.53
C ILE A 547 5.12 12.32 -19.07
N GLY A 548 6.11 11.93 -18.27
CA GLY A 548 5.88 11.40 -16.94
C GLY A 548 6.71 12.06 -15.85
N THR A 549 6.17 12.09 -14.63
CA THR A 549 6.97 12.24 -13.41
C THR A 549 7.16 10.86 -12.74
N GLN A 550 7.51 10.85 -11.46
CA GLN A 550 7.89 9.68 -10.67
C GLN A 550 6.90 8.49 -10.65
N ILE A 551 5.64 8.67 -11.06
CA ILE A 551 4.65 7.59 -11.08
C ILE A 551 4.98 6.55 -12.16
N MET A 552 5.61 6.93 -13.28
CA MET A 552 5.97 6.03 -14.38
C MET A 552 7.09 5.04 -14.04
N ALA A 553 7.96 5.38 -13.09
CA ALA A 553 9.21 4.64 -12.84
C ALA A 553 9.03 3.35 -12.02
N LYS A 554 7.79 3.01 -11.62
CA LYS A 554 7.52 2.00 -10.60
C LYS A 554 6.88 0.76 -11.20
N GLY A 555 7.50 -0.41 -11.02
CA GLY A 555 6.85 -1.72 -11.13
C GLY A 555 6.29 -2.16 -12.49
N HIS A 556 6.48 -1.39 -13.57
CA HIS A 556 5.98 -1.71 -14.91
C HIS A 556 7.12 -1.92 -15.90
N HIS A 557 7.00 -2.96 -16.72
CA HIS A 557 7.92 -3.23 -17.82
C HIS A 557 7.19 -2.99 -19.14
N PHE A 558 7.68 -2.05 -19.94
CA PHE A 558 7.14 -1.70 -21.26
C PHE A 558 8.13 -2.17 -22.33
N PRO A 559 7.87 -3.29 -23.03
CA PRO A 559 8.84 -3.88 -23.97
C PRO A 559 9.21 -2.95 -25.13
N MET A 560 8.27 -2.10 -25.56
CA MET A 560 8.46 -1.17 -26.67
C MET A 560 9.05 0.17 -26.21
N LEU A 561 9.25 0.41 -24.91
CA LEU A 561 9.84 1.65 -24.42
C LEU A 561 11.37 1.56 -24.47
N THR A 562 11.96 2.08 -25.55
CA THR A 562 13.39 1.94 -25.84
C THR A 562 14.20 3.22 -25.65
N LEU A 563 13.55 4.38 -25.55
CA LEU A 563 14.17 5.67 -25.25
C LEU A 563 13.56 6.33 -24.01
N VAL A 564 14.42 6.78 -23.10
CA VAL A 564 14.05 7.66 -21.97
C VAL A 564 14.88 8.94 -22.02
N GLY A 565 14.21 10.07 -22.23
CA GLY A 565 14.80 11.41 -22.12
C GLY A 565 14.52 12.01 -20.75
N VAL A 566 15.56 12.26 -19.95
CA VAL A 566 15.42 12.98 -18.67
C VAL A 566 15.56 14.48 -18.93
N VAL A 567 14.44 15.19 -18.93
CA VAL A 567 14.40 16.64 -19.12
C VAL A 567 14.58 17.32 -17.76
N ASP A 568 15.45 18.33 -17.73
CA ASP A 568 15.76 19.09 -16.50
C ASP A 568 16.44 18.24 -15.40
N ALA A 569 17.34 17.33 -15.80
CA ALA A 569 18.09 16.47 -14.88
C ALA A 569 18.89 17.25 -13.81
N ASP A 570 19.30 18.47 -14.14
CA ASP A 570 20.08 19.37 -13.28
C ASP A 570 19.34 19.75 -11.99
N LEU A 571 18.00 19.73 -11.99
CA LEU A 571 17.17 20.05 -10.82
C LEU A 571 17.32 19.00 -9.71
N GLY A 572 17.70 17.76 -10.04
CA GLY A 572 17.95 16.70 -9.07
C GLY A 572 19.40 16.63 -8.57
N LEU A 573 20.32 17.38 -9.17
CA LEU A 573 21.75 17.30 -8.90
C LEU A 573 22.21 18.53 -8.09
N SER A 574 22.83 18.24 -6.95
CA SER A 574 23.40 19.18 -5.96
C SER A 574 22.42 20.21 -5.34
N GLY A 575 21.82 19.83 -4.21
CA GLY A 575 21.28 20.76 -3.21
C GLY A 575 19.78 21.05 -3.24
N GLY A 576 19.04 20.42 -4.16
CA GLY A 576 17.60 20.61 -4.34
C GLY A 576 17.22 21.89 -5.05
#